data_AF-A0A1Q4DWR3-F1
#
_entry.id   AF-A0A1Q4DWR3-F1
#
_cell.length_a   1.000
_cell.length_b   1.000
_cell.length_c   1.000
_cell.angle_alpha   90.00
_cell.angle_beta   90.00
_cell.angle_gamma   90.00
#
_symmetry.space_group_name_H-M   'P 1'
#
loop_
_entity.id
_entity.type
_entity.pdbx_description
1 polymer ?
#
loop_
_entity_poly.entity_id
_entity_poly.type
_entity_poly.pdbx_seq_one_letter_code
_entity_poly.pdbx_strand_id
1 'polypeptide(L)'
;MKPEEVRALPAWCLRLIVLVEARAAPRLKTVEGLWRRATKTRPGRMTDFIRREGLLPPDEVDAIILDAPRSLILFQEAAAMVPLEDRPAFASWLERFRARDVGTGVPMRPAT
;
A
#
# COMPACT_ATOMS: atom_id res chain seq x y z
N MET A 1 -10.11 8.82 -1.30
CA MET A 1 -9.20 8.80 -2.45
C MET A 1 -10.00 8.92 -3.73
N LYS A 2 -9.47 9.59 -4.75
CA LYS A 2 -10.04 9.73 -6.09
C LYS A 2 -9.10 9.06 -7.12
N PRO A 3 -9.58 8.60 -8.28
CA PRO A 3 -8.74 7.89 -9.25
C PRO A 3 -7.51 8.68 -9.73
N GLU A 4 -7.65 9.99 -9.90
CA GLU A 4 -6.55 10.88 -10.29
C GLU A 4 -5.45 10.92 -9.24
N GLU A 5 -5.80 10.83 -7.95
CA GLU A 5 -4.82 10.78 -6.87
C GLU A 5 -3.99 9.49 -6.99
N VAL A 6 -4.62 8.35 -7.35
CA VAL A 6 -3.91 7.09 -7.57
C VAL A 6 -3.01 7.16 -8.80
N ARG A 7 -3.46 7.76 -9.91
CA ARG A 7 -2.63 7.93 -11.11
C ARG A 7 -1.38 8.78 -10.86
N ALA A 8 -1.46 9.74 -9.94
CA ALA A 8 -0.35 10.60 -9.57
C ALA A 8 0.63 9.97 -8.56
N LEU A 9 0.31 8.79 -8.02
CA LEU A 9 1.19 8.13 -7.05
C LEU A 9 2.46 7.58 -7.71
N PRO A 10 3.60 7.66 -7.02
CA PRO A 10 4.80 6.95 -7.45
C PRO A 10 4.59 5.43 -7.38
N ALA A 11 5.32 4.68 -8.22
CA ALA A 11 5.16 3.23 -8.34
C ALA A 11 5.31 2.47 -7.00
N TRP A 12 6.15 2.94 -6.08
CA TRP A 12 6.29 2.32 -4.76
C TRP A 12 4.99 2.39 -3.93
N CYS A 13 4.24 3.49 -4.01
CA CYS A 13 2.94 3.60 -3.36
C CYS A 13 1.93 2.62 -3.98
N LEU A 14 1.96 2.48 -5.32
CA LEU A 14 1.09 1.54 -6.04
C LEU A 14 1.35 0.09 -5.61
N ARG A 15 2.64 -0.29 -5.49
CA ARG A 15 3.04 -1.62 -4.97
C ARG A 15 2.52 -1.85 -3.56
N LEU A 16 2.61 -0.85 -2.69
CA LEU A 16 2.09 -0.94 -1.32
C LEU A 16 0.57 -1.13 -1.29
N ILE A 17 -0.17 -0.42 -2.15
CA ILE A 17 -1.62 -0.61 -2.27
C ILE A 17 -1.95 -2.06 -2.64
N VAL A 18 -1.29 -2.61 -3.66
CA VAL A 18 -1.49 -4.01 -4.09
C VAL A 18 -1.16 -4.99 -2.96
N LEU A 19 -0.02 -4.80 -2.28
CA LEU A 19 0.40 -5.62 -1.15
C LEU A 19 -0.61 -5.61 0.00
N VAL A 20 -1.08 -4.42 0.40
CA VAL A 20 -2.03 -4.27 1.50
C VAL A 20 -3.37 -4.91 1.14
N GLU A 21 -3.88 -4.70 -0.08
CA GLU A 21 -5.11 -5.34 -0.53
C GLU A 21 -4.97 -6.87 -0.57
N ALA A 22 -3.85 -7.40 -1.09
CA ALA A 22 -3.60 -8.84 -1.14
C ALA A 22 -3.57 -9.47 0.26
N ARG A 23 -2.96 -8.80 1.24
CA ARG A 23 -2.93 -9.24 2.65
C ARG A 23 -4.30 -9.14 3.35
N ALA A 24 -5.15 -8.23 2.91
CA ALA A 24 -6.49 -8.05 3.46
C ALA A 24 -7.50 -9.04 2.87
N ALA A 25 -7.36 -9.39 1.59
CA ALA A 25 -8.34 -10.18 0.82
C ALA A 25 -8.84 -11.46 1.51
N PRO A 26 -8.00 -12.30 2.17
CA PRO A 26 -8.49 -13.51 2.83
C PRO A 26 -9.47 -13.26 3.99
N ARG A 27 -9.42 -12.07 4.60
CA ARG A 27 -10.17 -11.71 5.80
C ARG A 27 -11.33 -10.75 5.52
N LEU A 28 -11.35 -10.13 4.36
CA LEU A 28 -12.30 -9.09 4.01
C LEU A 28 -13.64 -9.72 3.59
N LYS A 29 -14.67 -9.60 4.43
CA LYS A 29 -15.98 -10.25 4.21
C LYS A 29 -16.97 -9.39 3.43
N THR A 30 -16.94 -8.09 3.64
CA THR A 30 -17.76 -7.13 2.91
C THR A 30 -16.87 -6.01 2.39
N VAL A 31 -16.92 -5.77 1.08
CA VAL A 31 -16.22 -4.64 0.46
C VAL A 31 -17.25 -3.88 -0.33
N GLU A 32 -17.62 -2.73 0.19
CA GLU A 32 -18.69 -1.94 -0.38
C GLU A 32 -18.11 -1.02 -1.52
N GLY A 33 -16.79 -1.13 -1.82
CA GLY A 33 -16.03 -0.49 -2.92
C GLY A 33 -15.33 0.82 -2.53
N LEU A 34 -14.11 1.13 -2.96
CA LEU A 34 -13.41 2.32 -2.41
C LEU A 34 -13.96 3.67 -2.91
N TRP A 35 -14.61 3.68 -4.08
CA TRP A 35 -14.91 4.92 -4.83
C TRP A 35 -16.39 5.22 -5.09
N ARG A 36 -17.28 4.51 -4.41
CA ARG A 36 -18.74 4.54 -4.66
C ARG A 36 -19.41 5.91 -4.61
N ARG A 37 -18.84 6.91 -3.92
CA ARG A 37 -19.36 8.31 -3.90
C ARG A 37 -18.63 9.27 -4.85
N ALA A 38 -17.39 8.99 -5.24
CA ALA A 38 -16.54 9.95 -5.94
C ALA A 38 -16.46 9.72 -7.46
N THR A 39 -16.96 8.58 -7.98
CA THR A 39 -16.78 8.20 -9.39
C THR A 39 -18.00 7.48 -9.95
N LYS A 40 -18.38 7.81 -11.19
CA LYS A 40 -19.49 7.16 -11.91
C LYS A 40 -19.13 5.76 -12.43
N THR A 41 -17.85 5.53 -12.72
CA THR A 41 -17.28 4.26 -13.20
C THR A 41 -17.10 3.20 -12.12
N ARG A 42 -17.29 3.56 -10.83
CA ARG A 42 -17.22 2.66 -9.66
C ARG A 42 -16.12 1.60 -9.77
N PRO A 43 -14.83 1.99 -9.94
CA PRO A 43 -13.76 1.02 -9.94
C PRO A 43 -13.83 0.22 -8.64
N GLY A 44 -13.79 -1.12 -8.77
CA GLY A 44 -13.95 -2.06 -7.67
C GLY A 44 -12.79 -1.95 -6.68
N ARG A 45 -11.82 -2.86 -6.78
CA ARG A 45 -10.61 -2.85 -5.95
C ARG A 45 -9.59 -1.86 -6.52
N MET A 46 -8.72 -1.29 -5.67
CA MET A 46 -7.64 -0.45 -6.16
C MET A 46 -6.66 -1.24 -7.03
N THR A 47 -6.41 -2.50 -6.67
CA THR A 47 -5.56 -3.40 -7.46
C THR A 47 -6.11 -3.57 -8.89
N ASP A 48 -7.42 -3.75 -9.04
CA ASP A 48 -8.06 -3.89 -10.36
C ASP A 48 -7.92 -2.61 -11.18
N PHE A 49 -8.07 -1.44 -10.54
CA PHE A 49 -7.86 -0.15 -11.18
C PHE A 49 -6.42 0.03 -11.63
N ILE A 50 -5.44 -0.26 -10.77
CA ILE A 50 -4.00 -0.20 -11.09
C ILE A 50 -3.66 -1.08 -12.29
N ARG A 51 -4.16 -2.33 -12.31
CA ARG A 51 -3.94 -3.26 -13.42
C ARG A 51 -4.60 -2.79 -14.72
N ARG A 52 -5.86 -2.38 -14.67
CA ARG A 52 -6.62 -1.98 -15.86
C ARG A 52 -6.07 -0.72 -16.52
N GLU A 53 -5.64 0.26 -15.71
CA GLU A 53 -5.08 1.51 -16.21
C GLU A 53 -3.58 1.38 -16.55
N GLY A 54 -2.98 0.20 -16.38
CA GLY A 54 -1.57 -0.05 -16.70
C GLY A 54 -0.58 0.73 -15.83
N LEU A 55 -0.97 1.08 -14.58
CA LEU A 55 -0.12 1.87 -13.69
C LEU A 55 1.04 1.05 -13.10
N LEU A 56 0.93 -0.29 -13.16
CA LEU A 56 2.01 -1.24 -12.92
C LEU A 56 1.94 -2.37 -13.97
N PRO A 57 3.07 -3.00 -14.33
CA PRO A 57 3.10 -4.22 -15.12
C PRO A 57 2.20 -5.32 -14.51
N PRO A 58 1.39 -6.04 -15.32
CA PRO A 58 0.48 -7.06 -14.80
C PRO A 58 1.19 -8.22 -14.07
N ASP A 59 2.35 -8.63 -14.56
CA ASP A 59 3.21 -9.65 -13.96
C ASP A 59 3.77 -9.23 -12.60
N GLU A 60 4.10 -7.95 -12.44
CA GLU A 60 4.50 -7.37 -11.15
C GLU A 60 3.34 -7.39 -10.14
N VAL A 61 2.12 -7.05 -10.58
CA VAL A 61 0.92 -7.14 -9.73
C VAL A 61 0.67 -8.59 -9.30
N ASP A 62 0.75 -9.54 -10.23
CA ASP A 62 0.52 -10.96 -9.98
C ASP A 62 1.59 -11.52 -9.01
N ALA A 63 2.86 -11.12 -9.16
CA ALA A 63 3.93 -11.50 -8.25
C ALA A 63 3.70 -11.01 -6.81
N ILE A 64 3.26 -9.75 -6.63
CA ILE A 64 2.95 -9.20 -5.31
C ILE A 64 1.79 -9.97 -4.65
N ILE A 65 0.74 -10.28 -5.42
CA ILE A 65 -0.43 -11.02 -4.90
C ILE A 65 -0.02 -12.43 -4.47
N LEU A 66 0.79 -13.11 -5.28
CA LEU A 66 1.26 -14.46 -5.01
C LEU A 66 2.14 -14.53 -3.75
N ASP A 67 3.03 -13.55 -3.56
CA ASP A 67 3.98 -13.54 -2.45
C ASP A 67 3.39 -12.96 -1.13
N ALA A 68 2.33 -12.14 -1.23
CA ALA A 68 1.74 -11.45 -0.08
C ALA A 68 1.40 -12.33 1.14
N PRO A 69 0.85 -13.55 1.01
CA PRO A 69 0.58 -14.42 2.15
C PRO A 69 1.86 -14.88 2.85
N ARG A 70 2.87 -15.33 2.08
CA ARG A 70 4.15 -15.80 2.62
C ARG A 70 4.90 -14.65 3.30
N SER A 71 4.98 -13.50 2.64
CA SER A 71 5.65 -12.32 3.21
C SER A 71 4.96 -11.81 4.48
N LEU A 72 3.65 -11.99 4.63
CA LEU A 72 2.93 -11.64 5.86
C LEU A 72 3.31 -12.55 7.03
N ILE A 73 3.38 -13.87 6.80
CA ILE A 73 3.77 -14.84 7.83
C ILE A 73 5.20 -14.55 8.30
N LEU A 74 6.15 -14.43 7.36
CA LEU A 74 7.55 -14.13 7.69
C LEU A 74 7.70 -12.82 8.47
N PHE A 75 6.92 -11.80 8.11
CA PHE A 75 6.88 -10.53 8.85
C PHE A 75 6.36 -10.72 10.28
N GLN A 76 5.30 -11.51 10.46
CA GLN A 76 4.71 -11.78 11.77
C GLN A 76 5.64 -12.62 12.66
N GLU A 77 6.33 -13.61 12.08
CA GLU A 77 7.36 -14.40 12.77
C GLU A 77 8.51 -13.52 13.25
N ALA A 78 9.05 -12.68 12.37
CA ALA A 78 10.10 -11.74 12.74
C ALA A 78 9.64 -10.75 13.83
N ALA A 79 8.40 -10.25 13.74
CA ALA A 79 7.84 -9.37 14.75
C ALA A 79 7.58 -10.07 16.09
N ALA A 80 7.24 -11.36 16.07
CA ALA A 80 7.02 -12.17 17.27
C ALA A 80 8.32 -12.41 18.05
N MET A 81 9.48 -12.39 17.37
CA MET A 81 10.80 -12.48 18.01
C MET A 81 11.17 -11.23 18.83
N VAL A 82 10.43 -10.12 18.70
CA VAL A 82 10.67 -8.90 19.47
C VAL A 82 9.86 -8.95 20.78
N PRO A 83 10.52 -9.00 21.96
CA PRO A 83 9.88 -8.91 23.26
C PRO A 83 9.00 -7.66 23.38
N LEU A 84 7.91 -7.72 24.16
CA LEU A 84 6.95 -6.61 24.23
C LEU A 84 7.58 -5.34 24.78
N GLU A 85 8.48 -5.49 25.75
CA GLU A 85 9.26 -4.44 26.39
C GLU A 85 10.20 -3.70 25.42
N ASP A 86 10.66 -4.38 24.36
CA ASP A 86 11.56 -3.82 23.34
C ASP A 86 10.79 -3.21 22.16
N ARG A 87 9.47 -3.36 22.13
CA ARG A 87 8.66 -2.81 21.03
C ARG A 87 8.59 -1.30 21.17
N PRO A 88 8.98 -0.55 20.14
CA PRO A 88 8.89 0.90 20.16
C PRO A 88 7.43 1.32 20.32
N ALA A 89 7.20 2.35 21.13
CA ALA A 89 5.92 3.06 21.13
C ALA A 89 5.59 3.49 19.69
N PHE A 90 4.31 3.39 19.32
CA PHE A 90 3.87 3.73 17.96
C PHE A 90 4.27 5.15 17.55
N ALA A 91 4.26 6.11 18.49
CA ALA A 91 4.73 7.47 18.27
C ALA A 91 6.21 7.53 17.85
N SER A 92 7.12 6.89 18.59
CA SER A 92 8.54 6.83 18.27
C SER A 92 8.83 6.01 17.01
N TRP A 93 8.00 5.03 16.69
CA TRP A 93 8.05 4.34 15.40
C TRP A 93 7.65 5.26 14.24
N LEU A 94 6.57 6.03 14.37
CA LEU A 94 6.12 7.00 13.37
C LEU A 94 7.17 8.08 13.09
N GLU A 95 7.83 8.59 14.13
CA GLU A 95 8.91 9.58 13.98
C GLU A 95 10.07 9.02 13.14
N ARG A 96 10.54 7.81 13.45
CA ARG A 96 11.61 7.14 12.69
C ARG A 96 11.18 6.81 11.26
N PHE A 97 9.92 6.40 11.07
CA PHE A 97 9.38 6.12 9.75
C PHE A 97 9.39 7.39 8.88
N ARG A 98 8.85 8.50 9.40
CA ARG A 98 8.86 9.80 8.70
C ARG A 98 10.27 10.29 8.39
N ALA A 99 11.22 10.09 9.32
CA ALA A 99 12.61 10.48 9.11
C ALA A 99 13.31 9.68 7.99
N ARG A 100 12.90 8.43 7.75
CA ARG A 100 13.41 7.61 6.63
C ARG A 100 12.89 8.09 5.28
N ASP A 101 11.63 8.54 5.22
CA ASP A 101 11.03 9.08 3.99
C ASP A 101 11.65 10.42 3.55
N VAL A 102 12.29 11.16 4.48
CA VAL A 102 13.02 12.41 4.17
C VAL A 102 14.33 12.13 3.40
N GLY A 103 14.82 10.89 3.35
CA GLY A 103 16.06 10.51 2.67
C GLY A 103 15.98 10.24 1.17
N THR A 104 14.77 10.21 0.58
CA THR A 104 14.56 9.94 -0.86
C THR A 104 13.73 11.03 -1.56
N GLY A 105 13.71 12.23 -0.99
CA GLY A 105 12.96 13.37 -1.51
C GLY A 105 13.50 13.87 -2.85
N VAL A 106 12.79 13.59 -3.95
CA VAL A 106 12.75 14.52 -5.09
C VAL A 106 12.27 15.87 -4.54
N PRO A 107 13.02 16.97 -4.69
CA PRO A 107 12.61 18.25 -4.14
C PRO A 107 11.39 18.78 -4.90
N MET A 108 10.28 18.95 -4.19
CA MET A 108 9.14 19.73 -4.68
C MET A 108 9.57 21.20 -4.70
N ARG A 109 9.93 21.71 -5.89
CA ARG A 109 10.24 23.13 -6.06
C ARG A 109 8.98 23.95 -5.78
N PRO A 110 9.06 25.05 -5.02
CA PRO A 110 7.95 25.99 -4.93
C PRO A 110 7.75 26.65 -6.30
N ALA A 111 6.50 26.70 -6.74
CA ALA A 111 6.13 27.47 -7.92
C ALA A 111 6.41 28.96 -7.66
N THR A 112 7.13 29.60 -8.58
CA THR A 112 7.16 31.06 -8.75
C THR A 112 7.12 31.32 -10.24
#